data_AF-A0A3D3B3X8-F1
#
_entry.id   AF-A0A3D3B3X8-F1
#
_cell.length_a   1.000
_cell.length_b   1.000
_cell.length_c   1.000
_cell.angle_alpha   90.00
_cell.angle_beta   90.00
_cell.angle_gamma   90.00
#
_symmetry.space_group_name_H-M   'P 1'
#
loop_
_entity.id
_entity.type
_entity.pdbx_description
1 polymer ?
#
loop_
_entity_poly.entity_id
_entity_poly.type
_entity_poly.pdbx_seq_one_letter_code
_entity_poly.pdbx_strand_id
1 'polypeptide(L)' 'MEPGGEDALVVRPYLDVEVRRLPPGATPFVLALKSGESIGGATATALGEAPGFNLEANLAGLIESGAIVGIAPAPA' A
#
# COMPACT_ATOMS: atom_id res chain seq x y z
N MET A 1 10.25 -10.90 -24.92
CA MET A 1 9.63 -9.90 -24.03
C MET A 1 10.39 -10.02 -22.73
N GLU A 2 11.26 -9.06 -22.44
CA GLU A 2 11.90 -8.99 -21.12
C GLU A 2 10.76 -8.81 -20.10
N PRO A 3 10.71 -9.58 -19.01
CA PRO A 3 9.70 -9.36 -17.98
C PRO A 3 9.84 -7.92 -17.48
N GLY A 4 8.76 -7.13 -17.59
CA GLY A 4 8.73 -5.75 -17.10
C GLY A 4 8.94 -5.71 -15.57
N GLY A 5 9.40 -4.56 -15.05
CA GLY A 5 9.63 -4.38 -13.62
C GLY A 5 8.37 -4.56 -12.77
N GLU A 6 8.55 -5.01 -11.53
CA GLU A 6 7.49 -5.22 -10.55
C GLU A 6 7.75 -4.41 -9.28
N ASP A 7 6.69 -3.86 -8.69
CA ASP A 7 6.77 -3.21 -7.38
C ASP A 7 6.75 -4.25 -6.26
N ALA A 8 7.56 -4.02 -5.23
CA ALA A 8 7.65 -4.91 -4.06
C ALA A 8 7.56 -4.12 -2.74
N LEU A 9 6.77 -4.64 -1.81
CA LEU A 9 6.72 -4.23 -0.42
C LEU A 9 7.70 -5.08 0.37
N VAL A 10 8.65 -4.42 1.04
CA VAL A 10 9.57 -5.07 1.97
C VAL A 10 9.22 -4.62 3.37
N VAL A 11 8.91 -5.57 4.24
CA VAL A 11 8.58 -5.32 5.64
C VAL A 11 9.42 -6.21 6.54
N ARG A 12 9.57 -5.79 7.79
CA ARG A 12 10.24 -6.58 8.81
C ARG A 12 9.41 -6.66 10.09
N PRO A 13 8.27 -7.36 10.07
CA PRO A 13 7.53 -7.61 11.29
C PRO A 13 8.43 -8.38 12.28
N TYR A 14 8.65 -7.80 13.46
CA TYR A 14 9.55 -8.35 14.48
C TYR A 14 11.00 -8.53 13.97
N LEU A 15 11.43 -9.77 13.76
CA LEU A 15 12.78 -10.12 13.29
C LEU A 15 12.76 -10.86 11.95
N ASP A 16 11.60 -11.02 11.32
CA ASP A 16 11.43 -11.75 10.06
C ASP A 16 11.26 -10.75 8.91
N VAL A 17 11.99 -10.95 7.81
CA VAL A 17 11.88 -10.09 6.62
C VAL A 17 10.98 -10.76 5.61
N GLU A 18 9.92 -10.05 5.23
CA GLU A 18 8.99 -10.50 4.21
C GLU A 18 9.01 -9.56 3.00
N VAL A 19 9.01 -10.15 1.81
CA VAL A 19 8.91 -9.43 0.54
C VAL A 19 7.63 -9.87 -0.17
N ARG A 20 6.72 -8.94 -0.40
CA ARG A 20 5.47 -9.18 -1.13
C ARG A 20 5.45 -8.36 -2.41
N ARG A 21 4.98 -8.97 -3.50
CA ARG A 21 4.65 -8.20 -4.72
C ARG A 21 3.47 -7.27 -4.43
N LEU A 22 3.58 -6.02 -4.83
CA LEU A 22 2.50 -5.07 -4.77
C LEU A 22 1.57 -5.22 -5.98
N PRO A 23 0.24 -5.29 -5.79
CA PRO A 23 -0.68 -5.27 -6.90
C PRO A 23 -0.69 -3.87 -7.56
N PRO A 24 -1.17 -3.75 -8.81
CA PRO A 24 -1.27 -2.45 -9.49
C PRO A 24 -2.05 -1.42 -8.66
N GLY A 25 -1.53 -0.20 -8.56
CA GLY A 25 -2.12 0.88 -7.76
C GLY A 25 -1.81 0.83 -6.26
N ALA A 26 -1.17 -0.24 -5.76
CA ALA A 26 -0.79 -0.32 -4.36
C ALA A 26 0.36 0.63 -3.99
N THR A 27 1.34 0.78 -4.89
CA THR A 27 2.47 1.71 -4.70
C THR A 27 2.01 3.15 -4.46
N PRO A 28 1.19 3.78 -5.33
CA PRO A 28 0.71 5.13 -5.08
C PRO A 28 -0.13 5.24 -3.80
N PHE A 29 -0.95 4.22 -3.48
CA PHE A 29 -1.69 4.16 -2.22
C PHE A 29 -0.77 4.22 -0.99
N VAL A 30 0.24 3.34 -0.95
CA VAL A 30 1.18 3.25 0.17
C VAL A 30 2.02 4.53 0.31
N LEU A 31 2.44 5.13 -0.81
CA LEU A 31 3.21 6.38 -0.82
C LEU A 31 2.37 7.56 -0.33
N ALA A 32 1.09 7.63 -0.69
CA ALA A 32 0.16 8.65 -0.21
C ALA A 32 -0.06 8.54 1.31
N LEU A 33 -0.33 7.33 1.82
CA LEU A 33 -0.42 7.09 3.27
C LEU A 33 0.87 7.47 4.01
N LYS A 34 2.03 7.11 3.46
CA LYS A 34 3.34 7.47 4.03
C LYS A 34 3.58 8.98 4.05
N SER A 35 2.95 9.72 3.13
CA SER A 35 3.01 11.18 3.06
C SER A 35 2.05 11.87 4.05
N GLY A 36 1.31 11.10 4.86
CA GLY A 36 0.37 11.61 5.85
C GLY A 36 -1.05 11.84 5.31
N GLU A 37 -1.34 11.38 4.10
CA GLU A 37 -2.69 11.49 3.54
C GLU A 37 -3.67 10.55 4.26
N SER A 38 -4.95 10.94 4.28
CA SER A 38 -6.01 10.07 4.79
C SER A 38 -6.19 8.83 3.91
N ILE A 39 -6.78 7.77 4.46
CA ILE A 39 -7.13 6.57 3.68
C ILE A 39 -7.99 6.93 2.46
N GLY A 40 -8.93 7.87 2.62
CA GLY A 40 -9.76 8.35 1.51
C GLY A 40 -8.96 9.04 0.40
N GLY A 41 -8.04 9.94 0.77
CA GLY A 41 -7.18 10.63 -0.20
C GLY A 41 -6.24 9.66 -0.92
N ALA A 42 -5.58 8.77 -0.16
CA ALA A 42 -4.71 7.75 -0.72
C ALA A 42 -5.45 6.82 -1.68
N THR A 43 -6.71 6.47 -1.37
CA THR A 43 -7.57 5.67 -2.25
C THR A 43 -7.89 6.39 -3.55
N ALA A 44 -8.19 7.70 -3.48
CA ALA A 44 -8.43 8.50 -4.68
C ALA A 44 -7.18 8.59 -5.57
N THR A 45 -6.01 8.81 -4.96
CA THR A 45 -4.70 8.79 -5.64
C THR A 45 -4.47 7.46 -6.35
N ALA A 46 -4.70 6.34 -5.67
CA ALA A 46 -4.53 5.00 -6.24
C ALA A 46 -5.50 4.69 -7.39
N LEU A 47 -6.79 5.05 -7.24
CA LEU A 47 -7.80 4.88 -8.29
C LEU A 47 -7.53 5.76 -9.53
N GLY A 48 -6.92 6.94 -9.34
CA GLY A 48 -6.52 7.83 -10.42
C GLY A 48 -5.45 7.21 -11.33
N GLU A 49 -4.52 6.43 -10.77
CA GLU A 49 -3.49 5.74 -11.55
C GLU A 49 -3.92 4.34 -12.01
N ALA A 50 -4.67 3.62 -11.18
CA ALA A 50 -5.11 2.26 -11.43
C ALA A 50 -6.63 2.13 -11.17
N PRO A 51 -7.49 2.23 -12.20
CA PRO A 51 -8.94 2.14 -12.04
C PRO A 51 -9.44 0.82 -11.43
N GLY A 52 -8.63 -0.25 -11.54
CA GLY A 52 -8.90 -1.55 -10.93
C GLY A 52 -8.40 -1.70 -9.50
N PHE A 53 -7.90 -0.62 -8.87
CA PHE A 53 -7.42 -0.66 -7.50
C PHE A 53 -8.52 -1.11 -6.53
N ASN A 54 -8.21 -2.14 -5.74
CA ASN A 54 -9.09 -2.65 -4.71
C ASN A 54 -8.54 -2.26 -3.33
N LEU A 55 -9.22 -1.33 -2.66
CA LEU A 55 -8.85 -0.85 -1.33
C LEU A 55 -8.86 -1.98 -0.29
N GLU A 56 -9.90 -2.81 -0.29
CA GLU A 56 -10.09 -3.86 0.71
C GLU A 56 -8.95 -4.88 0.65
N ALA A 57 -8.64 -5.38 -0.55
CA ALA A 57 -7.57 -6.35 -0.76
C ALA A 57 -6.18 -5.77 -0.42
N ASN A 58 -5.94 -4.50 -0.77
CA ASN A 58 -4.67 -3.83 -0.43
C ASN A 58 -4.53 -3.63 1.07
N LEU A 59 -5.56 -3.11 1.73
CA LEU A 59 -5.51 -2.84 3.15
C LEU A 59 -5.36 -4.14 3.95
N ALA A 60 -6.06 -5.21 3.56
CA ALA A 60 -5.88 -6.55 4.13
C ALA A 60 -4.42 -7.01 4.01
N GLY A 61 -3.84 -6.95 2.81
CA GLY A 61 -2.45 -7.36 2.58
C GLY A 61 -1.42 -6.52 3.38
N LEU A 62 -1.66 -5.23 3.56
CA LEU A 62 -0.80 -4.36 4.38
C LEU A 62 -0.92 -4.67 5.88
N ILE A 63 -2.11 -4.99 6.37
CA ILE A 63 -2.31 -5.41 7.75
C ILE A 63 -1.67 -6.77 8.00
N GLU A 64 -1.91 -7.74 7.11
CA GLU A 64 -1.37 -9.10 7.20
C GLU A 64 0.16 -9.17 7.10
N SER A 65 0.78 -8.20 6.43
CA SER A 65 2.24 -8.08 6.35
C SER A 65 2.86 -7.36 7.55
N GLY A 66 2.06 -6.78 8.44
CA GLY A 66 2.55 -5.93 9.52
C GLY A 66 3.10 -4.57 9.03
N ALA A 67 2.76 -4.15 7.81
CA ALA A 67 3.14 -2.84 7.29
C ALA A 67 2.42 -1.69 8.03
N ILE A 68 1.20 -1.95 8.50
CA ILE A 68 0.41 -1.00 9.30
C ILE A 68 0.68 -1.22 10.79
N VAL A 69 1.20 -0.20 11.46
CA VAL A 69 1.59 -0.27 12.89
C VAL A 69 0.68 0.57 13.81
N GLY A 70 -0.28 1.29 13.24
CA GLY A 70 -1.19 2.14 14.00
C GLY A 70 -2.21 2.85 13.12
N ILE A 71 -3.22 3.42 13.76
CA ILE A 71 -4.28 4.22 13.13
C ILE A 71 -4.44 5.50 13.95
N ALA A 72 -4.60 6.62 13.27
CA ALA A 72 -4.85 7.93 13.87
C ALA A 72 -6.01 8.62 13.12
N PRO A 73 -6.73 9.54 13.77
CA PRO A 73 -7.68 10.40 13.08
C PRO A 73 -6.95 11.23 12.01
N ALA A 74 -7.66 11.55 10.93
CA ALA A 74 -7.12 12.42 9.91
C ALA A 74 -6.76 13.79 10.52
N PRO A 75 -5.65 14.42 10.07
CA PRO A 75 -5.33 15.78 10.48
C PRO A 75 -6.50 16.73 10.16
N ALA A 76 -6.74 17.68 11.07
CA ALA A 76 -7.78 18.70 10.94
C ALA A 76 -7.46 19.72 9.83
#